data_AF-A0A8K0CNK4-F1
#
_entry.id   AF-A0A8K0CNK4-F1
#
_cell.length_a   1.000
_cell.length_b   1.000
_cell.length_c   1.000
_cell.angle_alpha   90.00
_cell.angle_beta   90.00
_cell.angle_gamma   90.00
#
_symmetry.space_group_name_H-M   'P 1'
#
loop_
_entity.id
_entity.type
_entity.pdbx_description
1 polymer ?
#
loop_
_entity_poly.entity_id
_entity_poly.type
_entity_poly.pdbx_seq_one_letter_code
_entity_poly.pdbx_strand_id
1 'polypeptide(L)'
;PDSKVSDIDGQPYSTLLYGNGPGYSTPRTIPINTTTQNEDRNQVHGSAVPRQWATHGGEDVPVYALGPLATTLFTGTFDQSYIPHAIAYSACLGEHAQRCQGIDNYTACIVPEVSSVSAAGAPVVIASSVMADDGARTKSAAASSSSAMFSYTMCIVVALKFAVT
;
A
#
# COMPACT_ATOMS: atom_id res chain seq x y z
N PRO A 1 4.28 21.03 4.49
CA PRO A 1 3.40 22.04 3.84
C PRO A 1 3.29 21.74 2.34
N ASP A 2 2.17 22.07 1.71
CA ASP A 2 2.05 21.98 0.25
C ASP A 2 2.99 22.99 -0.44
N SER A 3 3.41 22.68 -1.65
CA SER A 3 4.30 23.51 -2.48
C SER A 3 3.60 24.76 -3.02
N LYS A 4 2.27 24.74 -3.08
CA LYS A 4 1.42 25.86 -3.48
C LYS A 4 0.74 26.48 -2.27
N VAL A 5 0.57 27.79 -2.32
CA VAL A 5 -0.22 28.54 -1.34
C VAL A 5 -1.68 28.55 -1.78
N SER A 6 -2.59 28.78 -0.83
CA SER A 6 -4.01 28.93 -1.14
C SER A 6 -4.23 30.18 -2.00
N ASP A 7 -5.08 30.03 -3.02
CA ASP A 7 -5.42 31.06 -4.00
C ASP A 7 -6.41 32.11 -3.47
N ILE A 8 -7.06 31.82 -2.34
CA ILE A 8 -8.02 32.72 -1.69
C ILE A 8 -7.35 33.59 -0.61
N ASP A 9 -6.55 33.00 0.28
CA ASP A 9 -5.96 33.70 1.43
C ASP A 9 -4.44 33.93 1.31
N GLY A 10 -3.79 33.41 0.25
CA GLY A 10 -2.36 33.55 0.02
C GLY A 10 -1.47 32.84 1.05
N GLN A 11 -2.05 32.01 1.93
CA GLN A 11 -1.33 31.37 3.03
C GLN A 11 -1.01 29.91 2.70
N PRO A 12 0.12 29.36 3.20
CA PRO A 12 0.44 27.95 3.04
C PRO A 12 -0.56 27.07 3.81
N TYR A 13 -0.73 25.84 3.37
CA TYR A 13 -1.54 24.82 4.05
C TYR A 13 -0.81 23.49 4.05
N SER A 14 -1.28 22.55 4.89
CA SER A 14 -0.75 21.20 4.93
C SER A 14 -1.44 20.34 3.87
N THR A 15 -0.69 19.43 3.24
CA THR A 15 -1.26 18.45 2.31
C THR A 15 -2.31 17.56 2.98
N LEU A 16 -2.16 17.28 4.28
CA LEU A 16 -3.13 16.56 5.08
C LEU A 16 -4.01 17.54 5.88
N LEU A 17 -5.32 17.34 5.81
CA LEU A 17 -6.35 18.11 6.53
C LEU A 17 -7.45 17.16 7.00
N TYR A 18 -8.18 17.56 8.04
CA TYR A 18 -9.29 16.78 8.59
C TYR A 18 -10.63 17.52 8.42
N GLY A 19 -11.73 16.79 8.24
CA GLY A 19 -13.06 17.40 8.20
C GLY A 19 -13.46 18.02 9.55
N ASN A 20 -13.09 17.38 10.66
CA ASN A 20 -13.33 17.89 12.01
C ASN A 20 -12.21 17.43 12.97
N GLY A 21 -12.13 18.04 14.15
CA GLY A 21 -11.14 17.65 15.16
C GLY A 21 -10.58 18.84 15.94
N PRO A 22 -9.56 18.60 16.79
CA PRO A 22 -8.98 19.61 17.66
C PRO A 22 -8.09 20.62 16.94
N GLY A 23 -7.79 20.38 15.65
CA GLY A 23 -6.97 21.26 14.83
C GLY A 23 -7.67 22.50 14.30
N TYR A 24 -8.93 22.73 14.65
CA TYR A 24 -9.66 23.93 14.25
C TYR A 24 -9.14 25.13 15.04
N SER A 25 -8.83 26.23 14.35
CA SER A 25 -8.43 27.49 14.97
C SER A 25 -8.95 28.69 14.18
N THR A 26 -9.18 29.80 14.88
CA THR A 26 -9.62 31.07 14.26
C THR A 26 -8.84 32.23 14.91
N PRO A 27 -7.93 32.90 14.19
CA PRO A 27 -7.52 32.65 12.80
C PRO A 27 -6.85 31.28 12.63
N ARG A 28 -6.91 30.73 11.40
CA ARG A 28 -6.39 29.38 11.13
C ARG A 28 -4.87 29.31 11.36
N THR A 29 -4.41 28.17 11.85
CA THR A 29 -2.97 27.94 12.08
C THR A 29 -2.25 27.83 10.74
N ILE A 30 -1.27 28.69 10.52
CA ILE A 30 -0.44 28.69 9.31
C ILE A 30 0.74 27.73 9.53
N PRO A 31 0.93 26.70 8.70
CA PRO A 31 2.11 25.86 8.77
C PRO A 31 3.36 26.73 8.50
N ILE A 32 4.21 26.87 9.51
CA ILE A 32 5.45 27.65 9.39
C ILE A 32 6.48 26.76 8.70
N ASN A 33 7.10 27.28 7.64
CA ASN A 33 8.10 26.56 6.87
C ASN A 33 9.49 26.60 7.57
N THR A 34 9.54 26.24 8.86
CA THR A 34 10.81 26.04 9.56
C THR A 34 11.19 24.57 9.42
N THR A 35 12.39 24.33 8.90
CA THR A 35 13.00 23.00 8.71
C THR A 35 13.09 22.15 9.97
N THR A 36 12.73 22.71 11.14
CA THR A 36 12.81 22.06 12.45
C THR A 36 11.45 21.72 13.06
N GLN A 37 10.32 22.25 12.57
CA GLN A 37 8.98 21.99 13.15
C GLN A 37 8.09 21.04 12.33
N ASN A 38 8.45 20.72 11.08
CA ASN A 38 7.66 19.81 10.23
C ASN A 38 7.76 18.32 10.62
N GLU A 39 8.43 17.99 11.73
CA GLU A 39 8.72 16.60 12.16
C GLU A 39 8.22 16.31 13.59
N ASP A 40 7.38 17.18 14.18
CA ASP A 40 6.75 16.82 15.45
C ASP A 40 5.71 15.73 15.19
N ARG A 41 6.00 14.52 15.69
CA ARG A 41 5.10 13.36 15.60
C ARG A 41 3.72 13.63 16.22
N ASN A 42 3.62 14.60 17.12
CA ASN A 42 2.37 14.99 17.79
C ASN A 42 1.70 16.21 17.15
N GLN A 43 2.07 16.60 15.93
CA GLN A 43 1.48 17.74 15.23
C GLN A 43 0.01 17.49 14.88
N VAL A 44 -0.88 18.37 15.38
CA VAL A 44 -2.29 18.38 15.03
C VAL A 44 -2.50 19.19 13.75
N HIS A 45 -3.05 18.54 12.72
CA HIS A 45 -3.34 19.17 11.43
C HIS A 45 -4.65 19.95 11.47
N GLY A 46 -4.79 20.93 10.59
CA GLY A 46 -5.97 21.78 10.51
C GLY A 46 -7.26 20.97 10.26
N SER A 47 -8.35 21.42 10.87
CA SER A 47 -9.69 20.87 10.65
C SER A 47 -10.73 21.94 10.34
N ALA A 48 -11.78 21.56 9.60
CA ALA A 48 -12.84 22.50 9.21
C ALA A 48 -13.89 22.76 10.29
N VAL A 49 -14.18 21.76 11.15
CA VAL A 49 -15.16 21.88 12.25
C VAL A 49 -14.50 21.62 13.61
N PRO A 50 -14.70 22.50 14.62
CA PRO A 50 -14.09 22.35 15.94
C PRO A 50 -14.68 21.18 16.72
N ARG A 51 -13.81 20.27 17.16
CA ARG A 51 -14.15 19.13 18.03
C ARG A 51 -12.97 18.82 18.95
N GLN A 52 -13.21 18.25 20.14
CA GLN A 52 -12.11 17.75 20.97
C GLN A 52 -11.42 16.52 20.34
N TRP A 53 -12.18 15.71 19.59
CA TRP A 53 -11.69 14.53 18.88
C TRP A 53 -12.32 14.45 17.48
N ALA A 54 -11.53 14.03 16.50
CA ALA A 54 -12.02 13.75 15.16
C ALA A 54 -13.00 12.57 15.19
N THR A 55 -14.06 12.65 14.39
CA THR A 55 -14.98 11.52 14.17
C THR A 55 -14.44 10.55 13.13
N HIS A 56 -14.90 9.31 13.15
CA HIS A 56 -14.61 8.35 12.08
C HIS A 56 -15.25 8.78 10.77
N GLY A 57 -14.63 8.35 9.67
CA GLY A 57 -15.19 8.40 8.32
C GLY A 57 -16.26 7.34 8.12
N GLY A 58 -17.13 7.57 7.14
CA GLY A 58 -18.22 6.66 6.74
C GLY A 58 -18.07 6.14 5.30
N GLU A 59 -16.90 6.35 4.70
CA GLU A 59 -16.53 5.85 3.38
C GLU A 59 -16.25 4.34 3.40
N ASP A 60 -16.41 3.71 2.23
CA ASP A 60 -16.04 2.31 2.04
C ASP A 60 -14.52 2.13 2.22
N VAL A 61 -14.12 1.04 2.90
CA VAL A 61 -12.71 0.73 3.19
C VAL A 61 -12.25 -0.45 2.32
N PRO A 62 -11.06 -0.38 1.69
CA PRO A 62 -10.57 -1.47 0.84
C PRO A 62 -10.23 -2.72 1.66
N VAL A 63 -10.48 -3.89 1.07
CA VAL A 63 -10.07 -5.20 1.59
C VAL A 63 -9.06 -5.82 0.63
N TYR A 64 -7.91 -6.23 1.17
CA TYR A 64 -6.87 -6.93 0.41
C TYR A 64 -6.79 -8.38 0.87
N ALA A 65 -6.84 -9.32 -0.06
CA ALA A 65 -6.81 -10.75 0.23
C ALA A 65 -5.77 -11.49 -0.65
N LEU A 66 -5.12 -12.49 -0.07
CA LEU A 66 -4.16 -13.36 -0.74
C LEU A 66 -4.33 -14.78 -0.19
N GLY A 67 -4.34 -15.76 -1.08
CA GLY A 67 -4.54 -17.18 -0.74
C GLY A 67 -5.65 -17.85 -1.55
N PRO A 68 -6.07 -19.06 -1.15
CA PRO A 68 -7.10 -19.81 -1.86
C PRO A 68 -8.40 -19.01 -1.97
N LEU A 69 -8.96 -18.98 -3.18
CA LEU A 69 -10.20 -18.28 -3.51
C LEU A 69 -10.16 -16.74 -3.32
N ALA A 70 -9.01 -16.14 -3.00
CA ALA A 70 -8.92 -14.70 -2.72
C ALA A 70 -9.41 -13.84 -3.89
N THR A 71 -8.98 -14.17 -5.12
CA THR A 71 -9.38 -13.48 -6.36
C THR A 71 -10.83 -13.69 -6.76
N THR A 72 -11.48 -14.73 -6.23
CA THR A 72 -12.87 -15.09 -6.54
C THR A 72 -13.83 -14.51 -5.50
N LEU A 73 -13.47 -14.56 -4.21
CA LEU A 73 -14.36 -14.19 -3.10
C LEU A 73 -14.28 -12.70 -2.76
N PHE A 74 -13.12 -12.07 -2.89
CA PHE A 74 -12.91 -10.67 -2.51
C PHE A 74 -12.79 -9.79 -3.74
N THR A 75 -13.90 -9.67 -4.48
CA THR A 75 -14.03 -8.85 -5.69
C THR A 75 -15.27 -7.96 -5.61
N GLY A 76 -15.20 -6.77 -6.21
CA GLY A 76 -16.29 -5.80 -6.19
C GLY A 76 -16.50 -5.15 -4.81
N THR A 77 -17.72 -4.68 -4.58
CA THR A 77 -18.17 -4.05 -3.33
C THR A 77 -19.07 -5.02 -2.56
N PHE A 78 -18.82 -5.17 -1.26
CA PHE A 78 -19.59 -6.06 -0.39
C PHE A 78 -19.69 -5.47 1.02
N ASP A 79 -20.69 -5.91 1.78
CA ASP A 79 -20.91 -5.47 3.15
C ASP A 79 -19.79 -5.98 4.09
N GLN A 80 -19.47 -5.24 5.15
CA GLN A 80 -18.47 -5.67 6.14
C GLN A 80 -18.79 -7.06 6.77
N SER A 81 -20.07 -7.41 6.87
CA SER A 81 -20.53 -8.72 7.36
C SER A 81 -20.19 -9.88 6.42
N TYR A 82 -19.93 -9.63 5.14
CA TYR A 82 -19.54 -10.65 4.17
C TYR A 82 -18.15 -11.23 4.46
N ILE A 83 -17.23 -10.42 5.00
CA ILE A 83 -15.83 -10.80 5.26
C ILE A 83 -15.72 -12.13 6.06
N PRO A 84 -16.35 -12.27 7.25
CA PRO A 84 -16.27 -13.52 8.00
C PRO A 84 -16.90 -14.72 7.27
N HIS A 85 -17.98 -14.51 6.51
CA HIS A 85 -18.60 -15.59 5.73
C HIS A 85 -17.69 -16.07 4.59
N ALA A 86 -17.05 -15.14 3.87
CA ALA A 86 -16.10 -15.47 2.80
C ALA A 86 -14.87 -16.21 3.35
N ILE A 87 -14.34 -15.79 4.51
CA ILE A 87 -13.25 -16.49 5.19
C ILE A 87 -13.69 -17.89 5.60
N ALA A 88 -14.83 -18.04 6.25
CA ALA A 88 -15.36 -19.34 6.67
C ALA A 88 -15.57 -20.29 5.47
N TYR A 89 -16.04 -19.76 4.35
CA TYR A 89 -16.21 -20.51 3.11
C TYR A 89 -14.88 -20.99 2.53
N SER A 90 -13.87 -20.13 2.50
CA SER A 90 -12.53 -20.50 2.02
C SER A 90 -11.81 -21.52 2.90
N ALA A 91 -12.05 -21.46 4.21
CA ALA A 91 -11.40 -22.31 5.21
C ALA A 91 -12.23 -23.55 5.59
N CYS A 92 -13.39 -23.76 4.96
CA CYS A 92 -14.31 -24.86 5.28
C CYS A 92 -14.67 -24.91 6.77
N LEU A 93 -15.03 -23.76 7.32
CA LEU A 93 -15.44 -23.61 8.72
C LEU A 93 -16.97 -23.55 8.83
N GLY A 94 -17.48 -23.97 9.98
CA GLY A 94 -18.91 -23.87 10.31
C GLY A 94 -19.80 -24.61 9.31
N GLU A 95 -20.77 -23.89 8.74
CA GLU A 95 -21.72 -24.41 7.76
C GLU A 95 -21.07 -24.90 6.45
N HIS A 96 -19.80 -24.51 6.19
CA HIS A 96 -19.05 -24.91 5.00
C HIS A 96 -18.09 -26.08 5.24
N ALA A 97 -18.18 -26.78 6.37
CA ALA A 97 -17.26 -27.88 6.73
C ALA A 97 -17.17 -29.02 5.69
N GLN A 98 -18.22 -29.25 4.93
CA GLN A 98 -18.27 -30.31 3.90
C GLN A 98 -17.65 -29.85 2.56
N ARG A 99 -17.39 -28.56 2.37
CA ARG A 99 -16.88 -28.01 1.09
C ARG A 99 -15.50 -28.55 0.73
N CYS A 100 -14.68 -28.85 1.73
CA CYS A 100 -13.31 -29.37 1.53
C CYS A 100 -13.23 -30.90 1.49
N GLN A 101 -14.36 -31.63 1.51
CA GLN A 101 -14.37 -33.09 1.61
C GLN A 101 -14.39 -33.81 0.25
N GLY A 102 -14.45 -33.08 -0.87
CA GLY A 102 -14.40 -33.61 -2.23
C GLY A 102 -12.99 -33.61 -2.84
N ILE A 103 -12.80 -34.33 -3.96
CA ILE A 103 -11.57 -34.35 -4.81
C ILE A 103 -11.47 -33.06 -5.65
N ASP A 104 -12.06 -31.97 -5.18
CA ASP A 104 -12.04 -30.68 -5.86
C ASP A 104 -10.71 -30.00 -5.50
N ASN A 105 -9.73 -30.21 -6.36
CA ASN A 105 -8.32 -29.85 -6.25
C ASN A 105 -8.04 -28.32 -6.23
N TYR A 106 -8.94 -27.53 -5.65
CA TYR A 106 -8.82 -26.08 -5.47
C TYR A 106 -8.24 -25.73 -4.08
N THR A 107 -8.19 -26.69 -3.16
CA THR A 107 -7.50 -26.61 -1.87
C THR A 107 -6.01 -26.92 -1.96
N ALA A 108 -5.49 -27.30 -3.13
CA ALA A 108 -4.05 -27.34 -3.33
C ALA A 108 -3.53 -25.92 -3.11
N CYS A 109 -2.61 -25.77 -2.15
CA CYS A 109 -1.81 -24.58 -1.95
C CYS A 109 -1.02 -24.28 -3.25
N ILE A 110 -1.69 -23.74 -4.27
CA ILE A 110 -1.01 -23.10 -5.37
C ILE A 110 -0.38 -21.89 -4.72
N VAL A 111 0.96 -21.91 -4.66
CA VAL A 111 1.76 -20.77 -4.24
C VAL A 111 1.19 -19.57 -5.00
N PRO A 112 0.69 -18.53 -4.31
CA PRO A 112 0.09 -17.41 -5.02
C PRO A 112 1.14 -16.91 -6.01
N GLU A 113 0.77 -16.81 -7.28
CA GLU A 113 1.53 -15.99 -8.20
C GLU A 113 1.44 -14.59 -7.62
N VAL A 114 2.47 -14.22 -6.85
CA VAL A 114 2.68 -12.84 -6.41
C VAL A 114 2.70 -12.06 -7.70
N SER A 115 1.62 -11.30 -7.94
CA SER A 115 1.65 -10.25 -8.95
C SER A 115 2.93 -9.48 -8.69
N SER A 116 3.80 -9.45 -9.70
CA SER A 116 5.19 -8.94 -9.68
C SER A 116 5.33 -7.53 -9.12
N VAL A 117 4.21 -6.84 -8.92
CA VAL A 117 4.05 -5.59 -8.19
C VAL A 117 4.58 -5.64 -6.75
N SER A 118 4.53 -6.78 -6.06
CA SER A 118 5.11 -6.92 -4.70
C SER A 118 6.56 -7.44 -4.68
N ALA A 119 7.08 -7.95 -5.80
CA ALA A 119 8.39 -8.62 -5.84
C ALA A 119 9.58 -7.65 -6.00
N ALA A 120 9.32 -6.39 -6.35
CA ALA A 120 10.39 -5.43 -6.69
C ALA A 120 10.89 -4.58 -5.51
N GLY A 121 10.41 -4.77 -4.28
CA GLY A 121 10.90 -4.04 -3.10
C GLY A 121 10.68 -2.52 -3.12
N ALA A 122 9.90 -2.01 -4.08
CA ALA A 122 9.52 -0.61 -4.14
C ALA A 122 8.19 -0.39 -3.38
N PRO A 123 8.05 0.67 -2.58
CA PRO A 123 6.78 0.99 -1.94
C PRO A 123 5.75 1.32 -3.02
N VAL A 124 4.73 0.48 -3.14
CA VAL A 124 3.58 0.74 -4.02
C VAL A 124 2.62 1.63 -3.27
N VAL A 125 2.63 2.92 -3.59
CA VAL A 125 1.62 3.87 -3.12
C VAL A 125 0.43 3.76 -4.05
N ILE A 126 -0.59 2.98 -3.65
CA ILE A 126 -1.90 3.02 -4.30
C ILE A 126 -2.60 4.28 -3.79
N ALA A 127 -2.26 5.44 -4.36
CA ALA A 127 -3.05 6.65 -4.16
C ALA A 127 -4.23 6.63 -5.13
N SER A 128 -5.41 7.02 -4.66
CA SER A 128 -6.54 7.31 -5.54
C SER A 128 -6.09 8.35 -6.58
N SER A 129 -6.47 8.18 -7.84
CA SER A 129 -6.11 9.07 -8.94
C SER A 129 -6.52 10.52 -8.71
N VAL A 130 -7.44 10.77 -7.78
CA VAL A 130 -7.88 12.10 -7.36
C VAL A 130 -6.79 12.92 -6.65
N MET A 131 -5.71 12.28 -6.18
CA MET A 131 -4.59 12.95 -5.50
C MET A 131 -3.27 12.89 -6.28
N ALA A 132 -3.30 12.39 -7.52
CA ALA A 132 -2.13 12.40 -8.39
C ALA A 132 -1.99 13.81 -8.98
N ASP A 133 -1.02 14.59 -8.49
CA ASP A 133 -0.63 15.84 -9.14
C ASP A 133 0.00 15.50 -10.51
N ASP A 134 -0.54 16.06 -11.59
CA ASP A 134 -0.01 15.93 -12.96
C ASP A 134 1.29 16.75 -13.17
N GLY A 135 1.90 17.21 -12.08
CA GLY A 135 3.20 17.87 -12.10
C GLY A 135 4.24 17.00 -12.81
N ALA A 136 4.91 17.57 -13.80
CA ALA A 136 5.92 16.90 -14.61
C ALA A 136 7.00 16.25 -13.73
N ARG A 137 6.81 14.97 -13.42
CA ARG A 137 7.78 14.18 -12.66
C ARG A 137 9.02 14.05 -13.53
N THR A 138 10.13 14.65 -13.09
CA THR A 138 11.46 14.32 -13.60
C THR A 138 11.63 12.81 -13.44
N LYS A 139 11.74 12.10 -14.56
CA LYS A 139 11.93 10.66 -14.59
C LYS A 139 13.12 10.33 -13.70
N SER A 140 12.89 9.70 -12.55
CA SER A 140 13.98 9.09 -11.80
C SER A 140 14.62 8.07 -12.73
N ALA A 141 15.88 8.33 -13.10
CA ALA A 141 16.64 7.46 -13.97
C ALA A 141 16.59 6.04 -13.41
N ALA A 142 16.19 5.09 -14.25
CA ALA A 142 16.37 3.69 -13.94
C ALA A 142 17.86 3.48 -13.64
N ALA A 143 18.18 3.07 -12.42
CA ALA A 143 19.52 2.59 -12.10
C ALA A 143 19.78 1.39 -13.03
N SER A 144 20.68 1.57 -14.00
CA SER A 144 21.16 0.50 -14.84
C SER A 144 21.86 -0.52 -13.95
N SER A 145 21.22 -1.65 -13.70
CA SER A 145 21.87 -2.81 -13.11
C SER A 145 22.87 -3.35 -14.14
N SER A 146 24.15 -3.01 -13.95
CA SER A 146 25.24 -3.65 -14.68
C SER A 146 25.26 -5.14 -14.35
N SER A 147 24.73 -5.95 -15.26
CA SER A 147 24.86 -7.40 -15.21
C SER A 147 26.33 -7.78 -15.37
N ALA A 148 27.01 -8.06 -14.26
CA ALA A 148 28.32 -8.69 -14.29
C ALA A 148 28.17 -10.09 -14.90
N MET A 149 28.61 -10.27 -16.15
CA MET A 149 28.81 -11.58 -16.74
C MET A 149 29.92 -12.29 -15.96
N PHE A 150 29.54 -13.07 -14.95
CA PHE A 150 30.43 -14.05 -14.35
C PHE A 150 30.73 -15.13 -15.40
N SER A 151 31.98 -15.07 -15.87
CA SER A 151 32.58 -15.91 -16.90
C SER A 151 32.49 -17.40 -16.55
N TYR A 152 31.72 -18.15 -17.35
CA TYR A 152 31.59 -19.61 -17.30
C TYR A 152 32.90 -20.38 -17.58
N THR A 153 33.98 -19.66 -17.88
CA THR A 153 35.28 -20.24 -18.27
C THR A 153 36.11 -20.75 -17.09
N MET A 154 35.78 -20.38 -15.84
CA MET A 154 36.58 -20.76 -14.67
C MET A 154 36.18 -22.11 -14.03
N CYS A 155 35.01 -22.67 -14.35
CA CYS A 155 34.60 -23.98 -13.82
C CYS A 155 35.21 -25.17 -14.58
N ILE A 156 35.51 -25.02 -15.88
CA ILE A 156 36.00 -26.15 -16.70
C ILE A 156 37.48 -26.47 -16.38
N VAL A 157 38.29 -25.47 -16.04
CA VAL A 157 39.72 -25.68 -15.77
C VAL A 157 39.97 -26.34 -14.41
N VAL A 158 39.09 -26.14 -13.42
CA VAL A 158 39.20 -26.79 -12.11
C VAL A 158 38.78 -28.26 -12.17
N ALA A 159 37.78 -28.61 -12.97
CA ALA A 159 37.34 -30.00 -13.12
C ALA A 159 38.38 -30.90 -13.82
N LEU A 160 39.15 -30.36 -14.78
CA LEU A 160 40.17 -31.13 -15.51
C LEU A 160 41.44 -31.42 -14.69
N LYS A 161 41.75 -30.63 -13.65
CA LYS A 161 42.91 -30.89 -12.78
C LYS A 161 42.69 -31.93 -11.69
N PHE A 162 41.44 -32.32 -11.41
CA PHE A 162 41.12 -33.40 -10.46
C PHE A 162 40.87 -34.76 -11.13
N ALA A 163 40.76 -34.81 -12.47
CA ALA A 163 40.51 -36.05 -13.21
C ALA A 163 41.79 -36.77 -13.68
N VAL A 164 42.98 -36.20 -13.45
CA VAL A 164 44.27 -36.85 -13.70
C VAL A 164 45.18 -36.70 -12.49
N THR A 165 44.97 -37.59 -11.51
CA THR A 165 45.96 -38.14 -10.56
C THR A 165 45.44 -39.47 -10.07
#